data_AF-A0A0R3LM01-F1
#
_entry.id   AF-A0A0R3LM01-F1
#
_cell.length_a   1.000
_cell.length_b   1.000
_cell.length_c   1.000
_cell.angle_alpha   90.00
_cell.angle_beta   90.00
_cell.angle_gamma   90.00
#
_symmetry.space_group_name_H-M   'P 1'
#
loop_
_entity.id
_entity.type
_entity.pdbx_description
1 polymer ?
#
loop_
_entity_poly.entity_id
_entity_poly.type
_entity_poly.pdbx_seq_one_letter_code
_entity_poly.pdbx_strand_id
1 'polypeptide(L)'
;MEMVMAAPPLVAQTTYAELVERCAAAAFNDAFAEEGSFTAKTIKGRRYWYFQTGTGEARTQRYVGAETPELLAQIEHHQTIRSDERQRRTLVSTLLRSYNLPGPIPRIGDIIAGLANAGVFRLRGVLVGTVAYQTYSAMLGIRLTASLLQTADVDIAQAKDISVAVEDSIPPIIDILRNVDKSFRDVPNASDSRRPTSYIDNEGIRVDFLTPTRGVNSDKPQALPSLKTNAQPLPFLDYLIYQPEPAVILHNAGIYVQVPAPARYAVHKLIVSRRRPEGFAKRDKDIQQAETLLEVLAEKRPHELELAWQDAFDRGPKWRSLLIEGLSQLGSSGRDLTLRTIGVLRATIPGLDLSFNNPPVRYDFSRDIVMFEGNGMGNVVHCAISREALDDHFGTDGQDQKGRIESVLKNRSKIELMARTKYLSWPVEEPGAVLIKTADIPKLLKETSTAKLSTPASRSTSKARTKR
;
A
#
# COMPACT_ATOMS: atom_id res chain seq x y z
N MET A 1 -4.37 1.18 23.91
CA MET A 1 -3.71 0.52 22.76
C MET A 1 -2.80 1.55 22.15
N GLU A 2 -1.56 1.60 22.63
CA GLU A 2 -0.57 2.60 22.27
C GLU A 2 0.49 1.89 21.45
N MET A 3 0.40 1.98 20.12
CA MET A 3 1.49 1.59 19.22
C MET A 3 1.54 2.52 17.99
N VAL A 4 1.26 3.80 18.17
CA VAL A 4 1.81 4.80 17.26
C VAL A 4 3.20 5.11 17.78
N MET A 5 4.20 4.37 17.30
CA MET A 5 5.59 4.76 17.47
C MET A 5 5.72 6.22 17.03
N ALA A 6 6.19 7.11 17.91
CA ALA A 6 6.21 8.55 17.67
C ALA A 6 6.72 8.86 16.26
N ALA A 7 5.86 9.50 15.46
CA ALA A 7 6.18 9.84 14.07
C ALA A 7 7.50 10.62 14.03
N PRO A 8 8.38 10.36 13.05
CA PRO A 8 9.54 11.21 12.83
C PRO A 8 9.13 12.69 12.79
N PRO A 9 9.88 13.60 13.44
CA PRO A 9 9.59 15.03 13.41
C PRO A 9 9.48 15.54 11.96
N LEU A 10 8.75 16.64 11.73
CA LEU A 10 8.63 17.27 10.39
C LEU A 10 10.01 17.50 9.74
N VAL A 11 11.03 17.79 10.55
CA VAL A 11 12.43 17.95 10.11
C VAL A 11 12.99 16.70 9.42
N ALA A 12 12.58 15.50 9.82
CA ALA A 12 13.00 14.25 9.17
C ALA A 12 12.43 14.17 7.74
N GLN A 13 11.18 14.60 7.55
CA GLN A 13 10.54 14.61 6.23
C GLN A 13 11.18 15.66 5.30
N THR A 14 11.48 16.85 5.82
CA THR A 14 12.17 17.89 5.02
C THR A 14 13.59 17.46 4.65
N THR A 15 14.32 16.82 5.59
CA THR A 15 15.65 16.25 5.34
C THR A 15 15.59 15.15 4.27
N TYR A 16 14.55 14.31 4.29
CA TYR A 16 14.36 13.28 3.26
C TYR A 16 14.00 13.88 1.90
N ALA A 17 13.12 14.87 1.85
CA ALA A 17 12.76 15.55 0.60
C ALA A 17 14.00 16.20 -0.05
N GLU A 18 14.85 16.87 0.74
CA GLU A 18 16.12 17.41 0.27
C GLU A 18 17.05 16.31 -0.28
N LEU A 19 17.14 15.17 0.42
CA LEU A 19 17.93 14.04 -0.06
C LEU A 19 17.38 13.49 -1.39
N VAL A 20 16.06 13.38 -1.56
CA VAL A 20 15.43 12.93 -2.81
C VAL A 20 15.81 13.85 -3.98
N GLU A 21 15.71 15.17 -3.80
CA GLU A 21 16.07 16.14 -4.82
C GLU A 21 17.55 16.04 -5.22
N ARG A 22 18.45 16.00 -4.23
CA ARG A 22 19.90 15.86 -4.46
C ARG A 22 20.26 14.53 -5.13
N CYS A 23 19.65 13.42 -4.70
CA CYS A 23 19.87 12.11 -5.31
C CYS A 23 19.32 12.04 -6.74
N ALA A 24 18.18 12.69 -7.02
CA ALA A 24 17.63 12.77 -8.37
C ALA A 24 18.59 13.53 -9.31
N ALA A 25 19.09 14.68 -8.87
CA ALA A 25 20.07 15.47 -9.61
C ALA A 25 21.38 14.70 -9.83
N ALA A 26 21.91 14.04 -8.80
CA ALA A 26 23.12 13.22 -8.91
C ALA A 26 22.94 12.06 -9.89
N ALA A 27 21.84 11.30 -9.77
CA ALA A 27 21.55 10.19 -10.67
C ALA A 27 21.40 10.64 -12.14
N PHE A 28 20.82 11.83 -12.37
CA PHE A 28 20.73 12.41 -13.70
C PHE A 28 22.11 12.78 -14.26
N ASN A 29 22.94 13.47 -13.48
CA ASN A 29 24.28 13.86 -13.91
C ASN A 29 25.19 12.65 -14.17
N ASP A 30 25.19 11.67 -13.28
CA ASP A 30 26.00 10.45 -13.42
C ASP A 30 25.57 9.66 -14.67
N ALA A 31 24.26 9.61 -14.96
CA ALA A 31 23.74 8.95 -16.15
C ALA A 31 24.18 9.62 -17.46
N PHE A 32 24.54 10.91 -17.45
CA PHE A 32 24.88 11.69 -18.64
C PHE A 32 26.16 12.52 -18.44
N ALA A 33 27.17 11.95 -17.77
CA ALA A 33 28.40 12.67 -17.42
C ALA A 33 29.34 12.97 -18.61
N GLU A 34 29.17 12.25 -19.72
CA GLU A 34 29.98 12.40 -20.93
C GLU A 34 29.65 13.70 -21.68
N GLU A 35 30.55 14.14 -22.56
CA GLU A 35 30.24 15.24 -23.49
C GLU A 35 29.18 14.78 -24.51
N GLY A 36 28.08 15.53 -24.59
CA GLY A 36 26.95 15.20 -25.45
C GLY A 36 25.89 16.30 -25.50
N SER A 37 24.79 16.01 -26.17
CA SER A 37 23.66 16.95 -26.31
C SER A 37 22.32 16.27 -26.09
N PHE A 38 21.38 17.01 -25.50
CA PHE A 38 20.01 16.57 -25.33
C PHE A 38 19.20 16.87 -26.60
N THR A 39 18.54 15.85 -27.13
CA THR A 39 17.73 15.94 -28.35
C THR A 39 16.34 15.38 -28.10
N ALA A 40 15.31 16.04 -28.63
CA ALA A 40 13.93 15.60 -28.50
C ALA A 40 13.46 14.84 -29.75
N LYS A 41 12.68 13.76 -29.56
CA LYS A 41 11.95 13.04 -30.61
C LYS A 41 10.46 13.01 -30.28
N THR A 42 9.61 13.13 -31.29
CA THR A 42 8.16 12.93 -31.14
C THR A 42 7.80 11.53 -31.63
N ILE A 43 7.24 10.71 -30.75
CA ILE A 43 6.82 9.33 -31.03
C ILE A 43 5.35 9.19 -30.65
N LYS A 44 4.49 8.86 -31.62
CA LYS A 44 3.03 8.70 -31.43
C LYS A 44 2.37 9.88 -30.68
N GLY A 45 2.76 11.11 -31.05
CA GLY A 45 2.20 12.35 -30.48
C GLY A 45 2.73 12.72 -29.08
N ARG A 46 3.69 11.98 -28.52
CA ARG A 46 4.37 12.32 -27.25
C ARG A 46 5.83 12.66 -27.51
N ARG A 47 6.35 13.65 -26.78
CA ARG A 47 7.74 14.09 -26.87
C ARG A 47 8.61 13.35 -25.85
N TYR A 48 9.76 12.88 -26.30
CA TYR A 48 10.74 12.13 -25.52
C TYR A 48 12.13 12.72 -25.73
N TRP A 49 12.94 12.71 -24.68
CA TRP A 49 14.30 13.24 -24.70
C TRP A 49 15.33 12.11 -24.68
N TYR A 50 16.40 12.32 -25.45
CA TYR A 50 17.53 11.42 -25.62
C TYR A 50 18.83 12.19 -25.47
N PHE A 51 19.79 11.60 -24.77
CA PHE A 51 21.15 12.12 -24.66
C PHE A 51 22.00 11.47 -25.73
N GLN A 52 22.62 12.30 -26.56
CA GLN A 52 23.39 11.86 -27.71
C GLN A 52 24.87 12.15 -27.52
N THR A 53 25.69 11.12 -27.72
CA THR A 53 27.15 11.22 -27.74
C THR A 53 27.70 10.73 -29.08
N GLY A 54 28.90 11.18 -29.42
CA GLY A 54 29.58 10.86 -30.68
C GLY A 54 29.01 11.58 -31.92
N THR A 55 29.67 11.38 -33.06
CA THR A 55 29.31 11.96 -34.37
C THR A 55 29.28 10.88 -35.45
N GLY A 56 28.50 11.09 -36.53
CA GLY A 56 28.45 10.18 -37.67
C GLY A 56 27.93 8.78 -37.32
N GLU A 57 28.63 7.74 -37.81
CA GLU A 57 28.29 6.32 -37.59
C GLU A 57 28.50 5.84 -36.14
N ALA A 58 29.32 6.54 -35.34
CA ALA A 58 29.56 6.23 -33.93
C ALA A 58 28.54 6.89 -32.96
N ARG A 59 27.45 7.45 -33.49
CA ARG A 59 26.42 8.12 -32.70
C ARG A 59 25.68 7.12 -31.82
N THR A 60 25.71 7.34 -30.51
CA THR A 60 24.88 6.58 -29.56
C THR A 60 23.82 7.48 -28.94
N GLN A 61 22.67 6.91 -28.62
CA GLN A 61 21.58 7.62 -27.96
C GLN A 61 21.17 6.86 -26.70
N ARG A 62 21.10 7.57 -25.57
CA ARG A 62 20.58 7.05 -24.31
C ARG A 62 19.25 7.71 -24.00
N TYR A 63 18.31 6.93 -23.51
CA TYR A 63 16.98 7.43 -23.18
C TYR A 63 17.05 8.25 -21.88
N VAL A 64 16.47 9.45 -21.92
CA VAL A 64 16.43 10.37 -20.77
C VAL A 64 15.07 10.32 -20.10
N GLY A 65 14.00 10.46 -20.87
CA GLY A 65 12.66 10.52 -20.30
C GLY A 65 11.59 10.97 -21.28
N ALA A 66 10.33 10.93 -20.84
CA ALA A 66 9.25 11.65 -21.52
C ALA A 66 9.34 13.12 -21.11
N GLU A 67 9.01 14.04 -22.02
CA GLU A 67 9.05 15.47 -21.73
C GLU A 67 8.06 15.82 -20.61
N THR A 68 8.59 16.36 -19.52
CA THR A 68 7.83 16.97 -18.42
C THR A 68 8.54 18.26 -18.00
N PRO A 69 7.85 19.19 -17.33
CA PRO A 69 8.50 20.41 -16.81
C PRO A 69 9.72 20.11 -15.93
N GLU A 70 9.65 19.06 -15.11
CA GLU A 70 10.73 18.64 -14.22
C GLU A 70 11.94 18.13 -15.01
N LEU A 71 11.71 17.35 -16.07
CA LEU A 71 12.80 16.86 -16.91
C LEU A 71 13.49 18.01 -17.66
N LEU A 72 12.73 18.98 -18.17
CA LEU A 72 13.29 20.13 -18.87
C LEU A 72 14.17 20.97 -17.93
N ALA A 73 13.73 21.18 -16.69
CA ALA A 73 14.55 21.82 -15.67
C ALA A 73 15.85 21.03 -15.40
N GLN A 74 15.79 19.71 -15.29
CA GLN A 74 16.99 18.88 -15.12
C GLN A 74 17.98 19.00 -16.29
N ILE A 75 17.47 19.04 -17.53
CA ILE A 75 18.29 19.24 -18.73
C ILE A 75 18.97 20.61 -18.73
N GLU A 76 18.24 21.67 -18.37
CA GLU A 76 18.76 23.04 -18.32
C GLU A 76 19.90 23.19 -17.29
N HIS A 77 19.80 22.49 -16.15
CA HIS A 77 20.78 22.57 -15.05
C HIS A 77 21.89 21.51 -15.15
N HIS A 78 21.92 20.68 -16.20
CA HIS A 78 22.96 19.69 -16.44
C HIS A 78 24.35 20.36 -16.50
N GLN A 79 25.37 19.71 -15.94
CA GLN A 79 26.75 20.22 -15.80
C GLN A 79 26.98 21.41 -14.84
N THR A 80 25.93 22.05 -14.32
CA THR A 80 26.09 23.12 -13.30
C THR A 80 26.27 22.59 -11.88
N ILE A 81 25.85 21.35 -11.63
CA ILE A 81 25.81 20.73 -10.31
C ILE A 81 27.14 20.02 -10.02
N ARG A 82 27.85 20.48 -8.98
CA ARG A 82 29.07 19.83 -8.47
C ARG A 82 28.71 18.58 -7.68
N SER A 83 29.61 17.59 -7.66
CA SER A 83 29.45 16.40 -6.79
C SER A 83 29.21 16.81 -5.33
N ASP A 84 28.04 16.45 -4.79
CA ASP A 84 27.64 16.70 -3.40
C ASP A 84 27.55 15.40 -2.59
N GLU A 85 28.23 14.34 -3.03
CA GLU A 85 28.14 13.00 -2.43
C GLU A 85 28.37 13.00 -0.91
N ARG A 86 29.35 13.78 -0.43
CA ARG A 86 29.64 13.91 1.00
C ARG A 86 28.45 14.46 1.78
N GLN A 87 27.75 15.47 1.24
CA GLN A 87 26.57 16.06 1.86
C GLN A 87 25.41 15.05 1.86
N ARG A 88 25.19 14.33 0.76
CA ARG A 88 24.15 13.29 0.71
C ARG A 88 24.42 12.16 1.70
N ARG A 89 25.67 11.71 1.86
CA ARG A 89 26.07 10.74 2.90
C ARG A 89 25.76 11.26 4.31
N THR A 90 25.96 12.55 4.57
CA THR A 90 25.57 13.18 5.84
C THR A 90 24.06 13.14 6.03
N LEU A 91 23.25 13.50 5.02
CA LEU A 91 21.79 13.43 5.10
C LEU A 91 21.30 12.00 5.37
N VAL A 92 21.82 11.00 4.65
CA VAL A 92 21.53 9.57 4.88
C VAL A 92 21.90 9.18 6.31
N SER A 93 23.09 9.56 6.79
CA SER A 93 23.53 9.24 8.14
C SER A 93 22.60 9.85 9.21
N THR A 94 22.17 11.10 9.03
CA THR A 94 21.20 11.77 9.91
C THR A 94 19.85 11.03 9.91
N LEU A 95 19.31 10.68 8.74
CA LEU A 95 18.05 9.95 8.60
C LEU A 95 18.09 8.57 9.28
N LEU A 96 19.20 7.85 9.15
CA LEU A 96 19.39 6.54 9.78
C LEU A 96 19.62 6.63 11.30
N ARG A 97 20.52 7.52 11.75
CA ARG A 97 21.03 7.52 13.13
C ARG A 97 20.26 8.43 14.07
N SER A 98 19.79 9.58 13.58
CA SER A 98 19.10 10.58 14.40
C SER A 98 17.59 10.41 14.35
N TYR A 99 17.05 10.00 13.19
CA TYR A 99 15.61 9.80 13.00
C TYR A 99 15.18 8.33 13.01
N ASN A 100 16.12 7.39 13.12
CA ASN A 100 15.90 5.95 13.16
C ASN A 100 15.05 5.44 11.97
N LEU A 101 15.22 6.05 10.80
CA LEU A 101 14.61 5.54 9.58
C LEU A 101 15.34 4.26 9.13
N PRO A 102 14.64 3.31 8.51
CA PRO A 102 15.24 2.04 8.12
C PRO A 102 16.10 2.17 6.85
N GLY A 103 17.29 1.57 6.88
CA GLY A 103 18.14 1.28 5.73
C GLY A 103 18.13 -0.22 5.39
N PRO A 104 18.33 -0.62 4.12
CA PRO A 104 18.41 -2.04 3.79
C PRO A 104 19.65 -2.66 4.42
N ILE A 105 19.72 -3.99 4.46
CA ILE A 105 21.00 -4.63 4.77
C ILE A 105 22.05 -4.21 3.72
N PRO A 106 23.32 -4.01 4.09
CA PRO A 106 24.32 -3.40 3.20
C PRO A 106 24.41 -4.09 1.83
N ARG A 107 24.41 -5.44 1.80
CA ARG A 107 24.49 -6.22 0.57
C ARG A 107 23.32 -5.98 -0.39
N ILE A 108 22.09 -5.88 0.13
CA ILE A 108 20.92 -5.49 -0.67
C ILE A 108 21.09 -4.05 -1.19
N GLY A 109 21.60 -3.15 -0.35
CA GLY A 109 21.93 -1.79 -0.76
C GLY A 109 22.94 -1.74 -1.92
N ASP A 110 24.00 -2.55 -1.88
CA ASP A 110 25.02 -2.63 -2.93
C ASP A 110 24.47 -3.18 -4.25
N ILE A 111 23.59 -4.20 -4.17
CA ILE A 111 22.89 -4.74 -5.34
C ILE A 111 22.02 -3.64 -5.99
N ILE A 112 21.22 -2.94 -5.20
CA ILE A 112 20.34 -1.86 -5.71
C ILE A 112 21.18 -0.72 -6.30
N ALA A 113 22.31 -0.37 -5.67
CA ALA A 113 23.23 0.63 -6.21
C ALA A 113 23.81 0.21 -7.56
N GLY A 114 24.23 -1.06 -7.71
CA GLY A 114 24.70 -1.60 -8.99
C GLY A 114 23.63 -1.53 -10.09
N LEU A 115 22.39 -1.90 -9.76
CA LEU A 115 21.25 -1.81 -10.68
C LEU A 115 20.91 -0.36 -11.04
N ALA A 116 20.95 0.56 -10.07
CA ALA A 116 20.71 1.98 -10.30
C ALA A 116 21.77 2.60 -11.22
N ASN A 117 23.05 2.36 -10.93
CA ASN A 117 24.18 2.85 -11.71
C ASN A 117 24.17 2.30 -13.14
N ALA A 118 23.73 1.05 -13.32
CA ALA A 118 23.56 0.49 -14.66
C ALA A 118 22.44 1.16 -15.46
N GLY A 119 21.47 1.82 -14.79
CA GLY A 119 20.37 2.53 -15.43
C GLY A 119 19.01 1.83 -15.35
N VAL A 120 18.83 0.81 -14.50
CA VAL A 120 17.56 0.08 -14.38
C VAL A 120 16.38 1.03 -14.12
N PHE A 121 16.53 1.96 -13.18
CA PHE A 121 15.46 2.92 -12.85
C PHE A 121 15.30 4.02 -13.91
N ARG A 122 16.38 4.42 -14.59
CA ARG A 122 16.33 5.33 -15.75
C ARG A 122 15.47 4.72 -16.87
N LEU A 123 15.65 3.42 -17.12
CA LEU A 123 14.87 2.67 -18.10
C LEU A 123 13.51 2.20 -17.54
N ARG A 124 12.95 2.92 -16.55
CA ARG A 124 11.61 2.70 -16.00
C ARG A 124 11.42 1.34 -15.29
N GLY A 125 12.49 0.75 -14.79
CA GLY A 125 12.38 -0.28 -13.76
C GLY A 125 11.82 0.32 -12.46
N VAL A 126 11.02 -0.44 -11.73
CA VAL A 126 10.40 -0.06 -10.46
C VAL A 126 10.81 -1.08 -9.41
N LEU A 127 11.40 -0.62 -8.31
CA LEU A 127 11.69 -1.44 -7.15
C LEU A 127 10.37 -1.76 -6.46
N VAL A 128 10.04 -3.04 -6.29
CA VAL A 128 8.81 -3.48 -5.62
C VAL A 128 9.16 -4.36 -4.41
N GLY A 129 8.17 -5.04 -3.85
CA GLY A 129 8.39 -5.95 -2.72
C GLY A 129 8.73 -5.23 -1.41
N THR A 130 9.39 -5.96 -0.51
CA THR A 130 9.63 -5.48 0.88
C THR A 130 10.65 -4.33 0.91
N VAL A 131 11.63 -4.34 0.02
CA VAL A 131 12.63 -3.25 -0.06
C VAL A 131 11.94 -1.93 -0.43
N ALA A 132 10.98 -1.94 -1.37
CA ALA A 132 10.19 -0.76 -1.68
C ALA A 132 9.35 -0.31 -0.48
N TYR A 133 8.70 -1.25 0.22
CA TYR A 133 7.90 -0.95 1.42
C TYR A 133 8.68 -0.17 2.49
N GLN A 134 9.97 -0.48 2.65
CA GLN A 134 10.84 0.20 3.60
C GLN A 134 10.95 1.71 3.36
N THR A 135 10.90 2.15 2.09
CA THR A 135 10.98 3.57 1.73
C THR A 135 9.81 4.39 2.25
N TYR A 136 8.65 3.76 2.46
CA TYR A 136 7.44 4.45 2.92
C TYR A 136 7.57 5.01 4.34
N SER A 137 8.50 4.49 5.15
CA SER A 137 8.83 5.09 6.44
C SER A 137 9.26 6.55 6.29
N ALA A 138 10.12 6.84 5.33
CA ALA A 138 10.59 8.19 5.04
C ALA A 138 9.55 8.99 4.25
N MET A 139 8.94 8.40 3.21
CA MET A 139 7.97 9.09 2.34
C MET A 139 6.70 9.53 3.07
N LEU A 140 6.25 8.77 4.07
CA LEU A 140 5.06 9.09 4.87
C LEU A 140 5.42 9.69 6.24
N GLY A 141 6.70 9.80 6.59
CA GLY A 141 7.18 10.15 7.93
C GLY A 141 6.48 9.33 9.01
N ILE A 142 6.69 8.03 8.98
CA ILE A 142 6.17 7.06 9.95
C ILE A 142 7.27 6.07 10.32
N ARG A 143 7.14 5.39 11.45
CA ARG A 143 8.01 4.27 11.81
C ARG A 143 7.32 2.96 11.45
N LEU A 144 7.98 2.17 10.61
CA LEU A 144 7.50 0.84 10.22
C LEU A 144 8.03 -0.23 11.17
N THR A 145 7.22 -1.24 11.46
CA THR A 145 7.62 -2.37 12.30
C THR A 145 8.74 -3.17 11.65
N ALA A 146 9.82 -3.44 12.39
CA ALA A 146 11.02 -4.10 11.87
C ALA A 146 10.76 -5.49 11.25
N SER A 147 9.84 -6.28 11.82
CA SER A 147 9.45 -7.60 11.29
C SER A 147 8.87 -7.53 9.86
N LEU A 148 8.27 -6.39 9.49
CA LEU A 148 7.71 -6.17 8.16
C LEU A 148 8.76 -5.75 7.12
N LEU A 149 9.98 -5.41 7.56
CA LEU A 149 11.07 -4.91 6.71
C LEU A 149 12.07 -6.00 6.32
N GLN A 150 12.06 -7.16 6.99
CA GLN A 150 13.00 -8.25 6.71
C GLN A 150 12.71 -8.90 5.35
N THR A 151 13.72 -9.00 4.50
CA THR A 151 13.68 -9.70 3.21
C THR A 151 15.10 -10.08 2.77
N ALA A 152 15.20 -11.16 2.01
CA ALA A 152 16.42 -11.56 1.31
C ALA A 152 16.24 -11.43 -0.22
N ASP A 153 15.18 -10.75 -0.66
CA ASP A 153 14.76 -10.65 -2.06
C ASP A 153 14.78 -9.18 -2.51
N VAL A 154 15.27 -8.93 -3.73
CA VAL A 154 15.18 -7.65 -4.45
C VAL A 154 14.30 -7.87 -5.68
N ASP A 155 13.10 -7.30 -5.66
CA ASP A 155 12.14 -7.42 -6.75
C ASP A 155 12.18 -6.17 -7.65
N ILE A 156 12.48 -6.35 -8.93
CA ILE A 156 12.44 -5.28 -9.95
C ILE A 156 11.32 -5.58 -10.93
N ALA A 157 10.40 -4.64 -11.09
CA ALA A 157 9.31 -4.74 -12.04
C ALA A 157 9.51 -3.78 -13.22
N GLN A 158 9.15 -4.22 -14.42
CA GLN A 158 9.12 -3.35 -15.60
C GLN A 158 7.99 -3.75 -16.55
N ALA A 159 7.27 -2.77 -17.09
CA ALA A 159 6.29 -3.03 -18.14
C ALA A 159 7.00 -3.32 -19.47
N LYS A 160 6.66 -4.45 -20.10
CA LYS A 160 7.29 -4.87 -21.37
C LYS A 160 7.14 -3.85 -22.51
N ASP A 161 6.03 -3.11 -22.60
CA ASP A 161 5.84 -2.11 -23.68
C ASP A 161 6.86 -1.00 -23.55
N ILE A 162 7.21 -0.63 -22.31
CA ILE A 162 8.24 0.35 -22.04
C ILE A 162 9.60 -0.24 -22.42
N SER A 163 9.89 -1.47 -22.00
CA SER A 163 11.16 -2.14 -22.33
C SER A 163 11.41 -2.29 -23.84
N VAL A 164 10.36 -2.47 -24.63
CA VAL A 164 10.44 -2.56 -26.10
C VAL A 164 10.49 -1.18 -26.75
N ALA A 165 9.75 -0.20 -26.23
CA ALA A 165 9.69 1.14 -26.83
C ALA A 165 10.92 2.00 -26.56
N VAL A 166 11.71 1.66 -25.54
CA VAL A 166 12.94 2.36 -25.22
C VAL A 166 14.07 1.84 -26.11
N GLU A 167 14.51 2.67 -27.05
CA GLU A 167 15.67 2.43 -27.93
C GLU A 167 17.01 2.59 -27.19
N ASP A 168 17.08 2.15 -25.94
CA ASP A 168 18.25 2.17 -25.05
C ASP A 168 18.29 0.86 -24.26
N SER A 169 19.49 0.37 -23.94
CA SER A 169 19.66 -0.86 -23.16
C SER A 169 20.89 -0.80 -22.27
N ILE A 170 20.81 -1.51 -21.15
CA ILE A 170 21.92 -1.66 -20.21
C ILE A 170 22.75 -2.93 -20.56
N PRO A 171 23.91 -3.15 -19.92
CA PRO A 171 24.58 -4.45 -19.95
C PRO A 171 23.67 -5.56 -19.40
N PRO A 172 23.92 -6.85 -19.74
CA PRO A 172 23.17 -7.96 -19.17
C PRO A 172 23.11 -7.92 -17.64
N ILE A 173 21.93 -8.16 -17.06
CA ILE A 173 21.73 -8.12 -15.60
C ILE A 173 22.73 -9.00 -14.85
N ILE A 174 22.99 -10.20 -15.35
CA ILE A 174 23.94 -11.13 -14.71
C ILE A 174 25.34 -10.52 -14.59
N ASP A 175 25.78 -9.73 -15.57
CA ASP A 175 27.10 -9.09 -15.55
C ASP A 175 27.14 -7.95 -14.54
N ILE A 176 26.05 -7.17 -14.45
CA ILE A 176 25.88 -6.11 -13.45
C ILE A 176 25.92 -6.71 -12.04
N LEU A 177 25.15 -7.78 -11.81
CA LEU A 177 25.13 -8.48 -10.51
C LEU A 177 26.50 -9.08 -10.20
N ARG A 178 27.20 -9.68 -11.18
CA ARG A 178 28.56 -10.20 -11.02
C ARG A 178 29.62 -9.14 -10.79
N ASN A 179 29.35 -7.88 -11.13
CA ASN A 179 30.23 -6.78 -10.75
C ASN A 179 30.06 -6.39 -9.29
N VAL A 180 28.88 -6.61 -8.70
CA VAL A 180 28.64 -6.47 -7.26
C VAL A 180 29.21 -7.67 -6.51
N ASP A 181 28.89 -8.88 -6.96
CA ASP A 181 29.44 -10.13 -6.41
C ASP A 181 29.55 -11.22 -7.49
N LYS A 182 30.77 -11.73 -7.68
CA LYS A 182 31.09 -12.76 -8.67
C LYS A 182 30.32 -14.07 -8.48
N SER A 183 29.75 -14.32 -7.30
CA SER A 183 29.01 -15.56 -6.99
C SER A 183 27.62 -15.65 -7.63
N PHE A 184 27.08 -14.55 -8.14
CA PHE A 184 25.75 -14.52 -8.77
C PHE A 184 25.61 -15.50 -9.93
N ARG A 185 24.50 -16.24 -9.91
CA ARG A 185 24.11 -17.21 -10.93
C ARG A 185 22.62 -17.16 -11.23
N ASP A 186 22.27 -17.64 -12.41
CA ASP A 186 20.88 -17.77 -12.86
C ASP A 186 20.14 -18.82 -12.01
N VAL A 187 18.90 -18.53 -11.66
CA VAL A 187 17.96 -19.50 -11.10
C VAL A 187 17.08 -20.02 -12.24
N PRO A 188 17.08 -21.33 -12.53
CA PRO A 188 16.22 -21.92 -13.55
C PRO A 188 14.73 -21.59 -13.30
N ASN A 189 14.04 -21.05 -14.29
CA ASN A 189 12.61 -20.78 -14.18
C ASN A 189 11.80 -22.08 -14.34
N ALA A 190 10.77 -22.27 -13.52
CA ALA A 190 9.96 -23.49 -13.50
C ALA A 190 9.17 -23.71 -14.80
N SER A 191 8.77 -22.63 -15.49
CA SER A 191 8.00 -22.70 -16.75
C SER A 191 8.90 -22.84 -17.98
N ASP A 192 10.11 -22.29 -17.94
CA ASP A 192 11.09 -22.40 -19.02
C ASP A 192 12.53 -22.22 -18.47
N SER A 193 13.23 -23.32 -18.25
CA SER A 193 14.58 -23.32 -17.66
C SER A 193 15.62 -22.55 -18.48
N ARG A 194 15.36 -22.32 -19.79
CA ARG A 194 16.24 -21.54 -20.68
C ARG A 194 16.07 -20.03 -20.55
N ARG A 195 15.06 -19.58 -19.79
CA ARG A 195 14.73 -18.17 -19.61
C ARG A 195 14.72 -17.82 -18.12
N PRO A 196 15.89 -17.66 -17.49
CA PRO A 196 15.96 -17.26 -16.09
C PRO A 196 15.34 -15.88 -15.91
N THR A 197 14.53 -15.75 -14.87
CA THR A 197 13.87 -14.51 -14.44
C THR A 197 14.42 -14.00 -13.11
N SER A 198 15.38 -14.73 -12.56
CA SER A 198 15.77 -14.68 -11.17
C SER A 198 17.24 -15.04 -11.06
N TYR A 199 17.94 -14.35 -10.17
CA TYR A 199 19.36 -14.53 -9.91
C TYR A 199 19.58 -14.69 -8.42
N ILE A 200 20.58 -15.48 -8.03
CA ILE A 200 20.89 -15.73 -6.62
C ILE A 200 22.41 -15.73 -6.41
N ASP A 201 22.85 -15.17 -5.29
CA ASP A 201 24.25 -15.26 -4.84
C ASP A 201 24.48 -16.51 -3.96
N ASN A 202 25.71 -16.68 -3.47
CA ASN A 202 26.08 -17.79 -2.58
C ASN A 202 25.54 -17.64 -1.15
N GLU A 203 25.20 -16.43 -0.72
CA GLU A 203 24.62 -16.11 0.59
C GLU A 203 23.08 -16.27 0.60
N GLY A 204 22.48 -16.49 -0.58
CA GLY A 204 21.05 -16.76 -0.75
C GLY A 204 20.21 -15.51 -1.01
N ILE A 205 20.81 -14.35 -1.25
CA ILE A 205 20.09 -13.14 -1.66
C ILE A 205 19.65 -13.31 -3.12
N ARG A 206 18.35 -13.08 -3.33
CA ARG A 206 17.70 -13.29 -4.62
C ARG A 206 17.34 -11.96 -5.27
N VAL A 207 17.52 -11.86 -6.58
CA VAL A 207 17.07 -10.73 -7.40
C VAL A 207 16.08 -11.24 -8.43
N ASP A 208 14.83 -10.79 -8.35
CA ASP A 208 13.73 -11.23 -9.20
C ASP A 208 13.28 -10.13 -10.16
N PHE A 209 13.10 -10.48 -11.44
CA PHE A 209 12.57 -9.58 -12.46
C PHE A 209 11.14 -9.95 -12.80
N LEU A 210 10.26 -8.95 -12.74
CA LEU A 210 8.81 -9.12 -12.81
C LEU A 210 8.22 -8.24 -13.92
N THR A 211 7.17 -8.73 -14.58
CA THR A 211 6.45 -7.93 -15.59
C THR A 211 4.95 -8.17 -15.50
N PRO A 212 4.10 -7.21 -15.86
CA PRO A 212 2.67 -7.44 -15.87
C PRO A 212 2.26 -8.55 -16.84
N THR A 213 1.32 -9.40 -16.43
CA THR A 213 0.74 -10.40 -17.31
C THR A 213 0.04 -9.73 -18.51
N ARG A 214 0.25 -10.28 -19.71
CA ARG A 214 -0.50 -9.93 -20.91
C ARG A 214 -1.33 -11.10 -21.40
N GLY A 215 -2.59 -10.82 -21.75
CA GLY A 215 -3.51 -11.85 -22.21
C GLY A 215 -3.84 -12.87 -21.13
N VAL A 216 -4.43 -13.99 -21.54
CA VAL A 216 -4.87 -15.04 -20.61
C VAL A 216 -3.66 -15.86 -20.13
N ASN A 217 -3.34 -15.72 -18.83
CA ASN A 217 -2.53 -16.65 -18.03
C ASN A 217 -1.27 -17.22 -18.71
N SER A 218 -0.43 -16.36 -19.28
CA SER A 218 0.91 -16.75 -19.71
C SER A 218 1.87 -16.68 -18.52
N ASP A 219 2.15 -17.80 -17.87
CA ASP A 219 3.22 -17.92 -16.86
C ASP A 219 4.63 -17.96 -17.48
N LYS A 220 4.70 -18.01 -18.82
CA LYS A 220 5.96 -18.07 -19.58
C LYS A 220 6.78 -16.79 -19.39
N PRO A 221 8.09 -16.91 -19.09
CA PRO A 221 9.00 -15.78 -19.03
C PRO A 221 8.94 -14.89 -20.26
N GLN A 222 8.91 -13.57 -20.03
CA GLN A 222 8.89 -12.56 -21.08
C GLN A 222 10.21 -11.80 -21.10
N ALA A 223 10.78 -11.62 -22.29
CA ALA A 223 12.00 -10.82 -22.44
C ALA A 223 11.75 -9.34 -22.14
N LEU A 224 12.70 -8.72 -21.45
CA LEU A 224 12.83 -7.28 -21.24
C LEU A 224 14.08 -6.79 -21.98
N PRO A 225 13.98 -6.41 -23.27
CA PRO A 225 15.13 -6.05 -24.10
C PRO A 225 15.99 -4.93 -23.52
N SER A 226 15.36 -3.88 -22.98
CA SER A 226 16.06 -2.75 -22.38
C SER A 226 16.94 -3.16 -21.19
N LEU A 227 16.56 -4.21 -20.46
CA LEU A 227 17.30 -4.74 -19.32
C LEU A 227 18.16 -5.96 -19.67
N LYS A 228 18.07 -6.48 -20.90
CA LYS A 228 18.76 -7.71 -21.34
C LYS A 228 18.58 -8.88 -20.35
N THR A 229 17.35 -9.07 -19.89
CA THR A 229 16.94 -10.19 -19.02
C THR A 229 15.54 -10.67 -19.38
N ASN A 230 15.07 -11.75 -18.74
CA ASN A 230 13.66 -12.15 -18.77
C ASN A 230 12.99 -11.81 -17.45
N ALA A 231 11.67 -11.64 -17.48
CA ALA A 231 10.87 -11.36 -16.32
C ALA A 231 9.70 -12.32 -16.21
N GLN A 232 9.36 -12.66 -14.96
CA GLN A 232 8.21 -13.48 -14.62
C GLN A 232 6.93 -12.64 -14.75
N PRO A 233 5.95 -13.07 -15.56
CA PRO A 233 4.65 -12.40 -15.60
C PRO A 233 3.90 -12.59 -14.28
N LEU A 234 3.43 -11.49 -13.69
CA LEU A 234 2.60 -11.51 -12.49
C LEU A 234 1.29 -10.74 -12.71
N PRO A 235 0.13 -11.30 -12.33
CA PRO A 235 -1.14 -10.58 -12.40
C PRO A 235 -1.17 -9.42 -11.40
N PHE A 236 -1.93 -8.36 -11.74
CA PHE A 236 -2.11 -7.14 -10.94
C PHE A 236 -0.86 -6.27 -10.79
N LEU A 237 0.28 -6.70 -11.33
CA LEU A 237 1.51 -5.92 -11.28
C LEU A 237 1.39 -4.62 -12.09
N ASP A 238 0.56 -4.59 -13.14
CA ASP A 238 0.25 -3.39 -13.93
C ASP A 238 -0.30 -2.25 -13.06
N TYR A 239 -1.20 -2.58 -12.13
CA TYR A 239 -1.76 -1.61 -11.19
C TYR A 239 -0.70 -1.13 -10.18
N LEU A 240 0.14 -2.03 -9.70
CA LEU A 240 1.16 -1.72 -8.69
C LEU A 240 2.20 -0.74 -9.24
N ILE A 241 2.67 -0.94 -10.47
CA ILE A 241 3.75 -0.14 -11.07
C ILE A 241 3.24 1.02 -11.93
N TYR A 242 1.93 1.29 -11.94
CA TYR A 242 1.36 2.44 -12.62
C TYR A 242 1.66 3.72 -11.84
N GLN A 243 2.26 4.72 -12.51
CA GLN A 243 2.66 6.00 -11.91
C GLN A 243 3.49 5.81 -10.63
N PRO A 244 4.69 5.21 -10.73
CA PRO A 244 5.56 5.06 -9.57
C PRO A 244 6.01 6.43 -9.04
N GLU A 245 6.34 6.48 -7.76
CA GLU A 245 6.88 7.65 -7.07
C GLU A 245 8.41 7.54 -6.94
N PRO A 246 9.14 8.67 -7.04
CA PRO A 246 10.56 8.69 -6.74
C PRO A 246 10.80 8.46 -5.24
N ALA A 247 11.81 7.67 -4.93
CA ALA A 247 12.25 7.43 -3.55
C ALA A 247 13.77 7.32 -3.48
N VAL A 248 14.29 7.46 -2.27
CA VAL A 248 15.69 7.20 -1.95
C VAL A 248 15.80 6.04 -0.97
N ILE A 249 16.60 5.04 -1.34
CA ILE A 249 17.08 4.00 -0.44
C ILE A 249 18.21 4.57 0.40
N LEU A 250 18.07 4.50 1.73
CA LEU A 250 19.03 5.02 2.70
C LEU A 250 20.25 4.08 2.82
N HIS A 251 21.08 4.06 1.77
CA HIS A 251 22.32 3.30 1.69
C HIS A 251 23.42 4.19 1.09
N ASN A 252 24.62 4.20 1.67
CA ASN A 252 25.74 5.06 1.27
C ASN A 252 25.33 6.54 1.11
N ALA A 253 25.43 7.09 -0.11
CA ALA A 253 25.07 8.47 -0.44
C ALA A 253 23.59 8.65 -0.83
N GLY A 254 22.77 7.62 -0.64
CA GLY A 254 21.37 7.56 -1.08
C GLY A 254 21.27 7.06 -2.51
N ILE A 255 20.42 6.06 -2.74
CA ILE A 255 20.19 5.49 -4.08
C ILE A 255 18.83 5.96 -4.57
N TYR A 256 18.82 6.73 -5.67
CA TYR A 256 17.59 7.18 -6.31
C TYR A 256 16.92 6.03 -7.07
N VAL A 257 15.67 5.74 -6.70
CA VAL A 257 14.87 4.63 -7.26
C VAL A 257 13.45 5.07 -7.56
N GLN A 258 12.71 4.23 -8.28
CA GLN A 258 11.27 4.35 -8.47
C GLN A 258 10.58 3.24 -7.69
N VAL A 259 9.55 3.58 -6.90
CA VAL A 259 8.76 2.62 -6.12
C VAL A 259 7.27 2.79 -6.42
N PRO A 260 6.41 1.79 -6.15
CA PRO A 260 4.97 1.98 -6.23
C PRO A 260 4.50 3.15 -5.36
N ALA A 261 3.46 3.86 -5.79
CA ALA A 261 2.77 4.79 -4.91
C ALA A 261 2.29 4.06 -3.64
N PRO A 262 2.44 4.62 -2.42
CA PRO A 262 2.10 3.92 -1.19
C PRO A 262 0.65 3.42 -1.15
N ALA A 263 -0.29 4.21 -1.67
CA ALA A 263 -1.70 3.84 -1.78
C ALA A 263 -1.92 2.63 -2.70
N ARG A 264 -1.27 2.60 -3.87
CA ARG A 264 -1.32 1.46 -4.79
C ARG A 264 -0.70 0.22 -4.18
N TYR A 265 0.40 0.37 -3.45
CA TYR A 265 1.02 -0.75 -2.74
C TYR A 265 0.06 -1.36 -1.72
N ALA A 266 -0.57 -0.55 -0.86
CA ALA A 266 -1.49 -1.01 0.17
C ALA A 266 -2.69 -1.75 -0.43
N VAL A 267 -3.34 -1.15 -1.43
CA VAL A 267 -4.48 -1.75 -2.14
C VAL A 267 -4.09 -3.05 -2.86
N HIS A 268 -2.92 -3.07 -3.51
CA HIS A 268 -2.42 -4.28 -4.17
C HIS A 268 -2.16 -5.41 -3.17
N LYS A 269 -1.65 -5.11 -1.96
CA LYS A 269 -1.41 -6.10 -0.91
C LYS A 269 -2.70 -6.77 -0.42
N LEU A 270 -3.80 -6.04 -0.31
CA LEU A 270 -5.11 -6.65 -0.04
C LEU A 270 -5.45 -7.73 -1.07
N ILE A 271 -5.25 -7.45 -2.35
CA ILE A 271 -5.56 -8.37 -3.45
C ILE A 271 -4.65 -9.60 -3.45
N VAL A 272 -3.33 -9.42 -3.37
CA VAL A 272 -2.39 -10.55 -3.47
C VAL A 272 -2.42 -11.43 -2.23
N SER A 273 -2.75 -10.89 -1.05
CA SER A 273 -2.90 -11.67 0.18
C SER A 273 -3.96 -12.77 0.03
N ARG A 274 -5.05 -12.49 -0.71
CA ARG A 274 -6.15 -13.44 -0.99
C ARG A 274 -5.78 -14.55 -1.97
N ARG A 275 -4.67 -14.40 -2.69
CA ARG A 275 -4.19 -15.38 -3.67
C ARG A 275 -3.06 -16.27 -3.16
N ARG A 276 -2.52 -15.96 -1.99
CA ARG A 276 -1.56 -16.85 -1.32
C ARG A 276 -2.31 -17.98 -0.61
N PRO A 277 -1.76 -19.20 -0.54
CA PRO A 277 -2.34 -20.27 0.26
C PRO A 277 -2.46 -19.86 1.73
N GLU A 278 -3.47 -20.39 2.43
CA GLU A 278 -3.70 -20.12 3.85
C GLU A 278 -2.54 -20.66 4.73
N GLY A 279 -2.25 -19.99 5.84
CA GLY A 279 -1.17 -20.39 6.76
C GLY A 279 0.26 -20.00 6.33
N PHE A 280 0.42 -19.30 5.20
CA PHE A 280 1.72 -18.77 4.79
C PHE A 280 2.02 -17.45 5.50
N ALA A 281 3.15 -17.36 6.20
CA ALA A 281 3.65 -16.13 6.83
C ALA A 281 3.72 -14.92 5.86
N LYS A 282 3.88 -15.17 4.54
CA LYS A 282 3.83 -14.13 3.51
C LYS A 282 2.45 -13.47 3.38
N ARG A 283 1.34 -14.20 3.62
CA ARG A 283 -0.02 -13.63 3.64
C ARG A 283 -0.20 -12.68 4.81
N ASP A 284 0.19 -13.10 6.02
CA ASP A 284 0.07 -12.27 7.22
C ASP A 284 0.95 -11.01 7.10
N LYS A 285 2.15 -11.16 6.53
CA LYS A 285 3.02 -10.01 6.22
C LYS A 285 2.34 -9.05 5.24
N ASP A 286 1.74 -9.56 4.15
CA ASP A 286 1.04 -8.72 3.17
C ASP A 286 -0.14 -7.96 3.81
N ILE A 287 -0.91 -8.60 4.69
CA ILE A 287 -2.02 -7.97 5.43
C ILE A 287 -1.51 -6.88 6.37
N GLN A 288 -0.51 -7.16 7.21
CA GLN A 288 0.03 -6.19 8.15
C GLN A 288 0.67 -4.99 7.45
N GLN A 289 1.36 -5.21 6.32
CA GLN A 289 1.88 -4.12 5.48
C GLN A 289 0.74 -3.28 4.88
N ALA A 290 -0.33 -3.91 4.40
CA ALA A 290 -1.49 -3.19 3.88
C ALA A 290 -2.15 -2.34 4.98
N GLU A 291 -2.43 -2.95 6.13
CA GLU A 291 -3.08 -2.30 7.27
C GLU A 291 -2.31 -1.06 7.74
N THR A 292 -1.01 -1.21 7.97
CA THR A 292 -0.13 -0.11 8.41
C THR A 292 -0.20 1.08 7.47
N LEU A 293 -0.15 0.84 6.16
CA LEU A 293 -0.21 1.92 5.17
C LEU A 293 -1.61 2.52 5.07
N LEU A 294 -2.66 1.70 5.10
CA LEU A 294 -4.04 2.18 5.00
C LEU A 294 -4.40 3.12 6.15
N GLU A 295 -4.01 2.78 7.39
CA GLU A 295 -4.23 3.64 8.55
C GLU A 295 -3.56 5.00 8.37
N VAL A 296 -2.29 5.01 7.96
CA VAL A 296 -1.53 6.24 7.76
C VAL A 296 -2.06 7.06 6.59
N LEU A 297 -2.43 6.41 5.49
CA LEU A 297 -2.93 7.08 4.29
C LEU A 297 -4.31 7.69 4.52
N ALA A 298 -5.18 7.03 5.29
CA ALA A 298 -6.49 7.56 5.66
C ALA A 298 -6.38 8.91 6.40
N GLU A 299 -5.28 9.14 7.14
CA GLU A 299 -5.01 10.41 7.81
C GLU A 299 -4.23 11.39 6.93
N LYS A 300 -3.10 10.97 6.36
CA LYS A 300 -2.13 11.87 5.72
C LYS A 300 -2.40 12.13 4.25
N ARG A 301 -2.98 11.17 3.54
CA ARG A 301 -3.19 11.23 2.08
C ARG A 301 -4.54 10.60 1.65
N PRO A 302 -5.68 11.02 2.24
CA PRO A 302 -6.97 10.33 2.03
C PRO A 302 -7.41 10.33 0.56
N HIS A 303 -7.18 11.42 -0.17
CA HIS A 303 -7.53 11.51 -1.60
C HIS A 303 -6.70 10.55 -2.47
N GLU A 304 -5.41 10.35 -2.18
CA GLU A 304 -4.59 9.37 -2.91
C GLU A 304 -5.09 7.94 -2.67
N LEU A 305 -5.50 7.64 -1.43
CA LEU A 305 -6.09 6.35 -1.07
C LEU A 305 -7.43 6.13 -1.80
N GLU A 306 -8.30 7.12 -1.80
CA GLU A 306 -9.60 7.07 -2.50
C GLU A 306 -9.41 6.81 -4.01
N LEU A 307 -8.53 7.56 -4.68
CA LEU A 307 -8.25 7.40 -6.11
C LEU A 307 -7.64 6.03 -6.44
N ALA A 308 -6.68 5.56 -5.63
CA ALA A 308 -6.08 4.24 -5.81
C ALA A 308 -7.12 3.12 -5.63
N TRP A 309 -7.95 3.24 -4.58
CA TRP A 309 -9.05 2.30 -4.35
C TRP A 309 -10.03 2.28 -5.51
N GLN A 310 -10.46 3.44 -6.00
CA GLN A 310 -11.42 3.56 -7.09
C GLN A 310 -10.89 2.93 -8.40
N ASP A 311 -9.63 3.22 -8.77
CA ASP A 311 -8.97 2.57 -9.92
C ASP A 311 -8.94 1.05 -9.78
N ALA A 312 -8.61 0.53 -8.59
CA ALA A 312 -8.65 -0.90 -8.33
C ALA A 312 -10.07 -1.48 -8.42
N PHE A 313 -11.06 -0.78 -7.86
CA PHE A 313 -12.45 -1.22 -7.79
C PHE A 313 -13.13 -1.24 -9.18
N ASP A 314 -12.75 -0.32 -10.07
CA ASP A 314 -13.32 -0.21 -11.43
C ASP A 314 -12.77 -1.23 -12.42
N ARG A 315 -11.70 -1.95 -12.07
CA ARG A 315 -11.12 -3.02 -12.91
C ARG A 315 -11.97 -4.29 -12.99
N GLY A 316 -13.10 -4.33 -12.27
CA GLY A 316 -14.17 -5.31 -12.48
C GLY A 316 -14.45 -6.23 -11.28
N PRO A 317 -15.43 -7.14 -11.40
CA PRO A 317 -15.99 -7.88 -10.27
C PRO A 317 -14.96 -8.67 -9.45
N LYS A 318 -13.97 -9.27 -10.12
CA LYS A 318 -12.90 -10.03 -9.46
C LYS A 318 -12.06 -9.15 -8.53
N TRP A 319 -11.73 -7.93 -8.97
CA TRP A 319 -10.98 -6.98 -8.15
C TRP A 319 -11.80 -6.55 -6.93
N ARG A 320 -13.09 -6.21 -7.14
CA ARG A 320 -14.01 -5.84 -6.06
C ARG A 320 -14.10 -6.92 -4.99
N SER A 321 -14.25 -8.18 -5.38
CA SER A 321 -14.27 -9.32 -4.44
C SER A 321 -12.99 -9.40 -3.63
N LEU A 322 -11.82 -9.40 -4.31
CA LEU A 322 -10.53 -9.52 -3.65
C LEU A 322 -10.23 -8.36 -2.70
N LEU A 323 -10.66 -7.14 -3.05
CA LEU A 323 -10.50 -5.95 -2.21
C LEU A 323 -11.35 -6.05 -0.94
N ILE A 324 -12.64 -6.37 -1.09
CA ILE A 324 -13.58 -6.46 0.02
C ILE A 324 -13.22 -7.64 0.95
N GLU A 325 -12.84 -8.78 0.39
CA GLU A 325 -12.31 -9.92 1.16
C GLU A 325 -10.97 -9.59 1.83
N GLY A 326 -10.11 -8.81 1.19
CA GLY A 326 -8.86 -8.34 1.78
C GLY A 326 -9.11 -7.43 2.98
N LEU A 327 -10.04 -6.48 2.85
CA LEU A 327 -10.45 -5.59 3.94
C LEU A 327 -11.03 -6.34 5.15
N SER A 328 -11.72 -7.46 4.92
CA SER A 328 -12.27 -8.27 6.02
C SER A 328 -11.19 -8.92 6.89
N GLN A 329 -9.94 -9.02 6.40
CA GLN A 329 -8.80 -9.56 7.14
C GLN A 329 -8.08 -8.53 8.00
N LEU A 330 -8.39 -7.24 7.85
CA LEU A 330 -7.79 -6.18 8.64
C LEU A 330 -8.42 -6.13 10.05
N GLY A 331 -7.68 -5.57 11.00
CA GLY A 331 -8.21 -5.13 12.28
C GLY A 331 -9.28 -4.05 12.13
N SER A 332 -10.03 -3.83 13.21
CA SER A 332 -11.16 -2.88 13.21
C SER A 332 -10.74 -1.46 12.83
N SER A 333 -9.59 -1.00 13.33
CA SER A 333 -9.05 0.34 13.07
C SER A 333 -8.75 0.56 11.58
N GLY A 334 -7.80 -0.19 11.00
CA GLY A 334 -7.45 -0.07 9.59
C GLY A 334 -8.61 -0.29 8.64
N ARG A 335 -9.51 -1.24 8.94
CA ARG A 335 -10.74 -1.46 8.16
C ARG A 335 -11.65 -0.24 8.18
N ASP A 336 -12.02 0.25 9.36
CA ASP A 336 -12.98 1.32 9.52
C ASP A 336 -12.44 2.66 8.99
N LEU A 337 -11.16 2.96 9.22
CA LEU A 337 -10.49 4.13 8.64
C LEU A 337 -10.49 4.08 7.11
N THR A 338 -10.22 2.91 6.53
CA THR A 338 -10.28 2.74 5.07
C THR A 338 -11.69 2.95 4.58
N LEU A 339 -12.69 2.25 5.15
CA LEU A 339 -14.11 2.37 4.81
C LEU A 339 -14.60 3.82 4.86
N ARG A 340 -14.23 4.56 5.90
CA ARG A 340 -14.51 5.99 6.05
C ARG A 340 -13.95 6.78 4.88
N THR A 341 -12.69 6.55 4.54
CA THR A 341 -11.96 7.29 3.50
C THR A 341 -12.54 7.04 2.10
N ILE A 342 -12.94 5.80 1.81
CA ILE A 342 -13.48 5.41 0.50
C ILE A 342 -15.02 5.54 0.40
N GLY A 343 -15.69 5.99 1.46
CA GLY A 343 -17.15 6.15 1.48
C GLY A 343 -17.95 4.84 1.40
N VAL A 344 -17.40 3.73 1.87
CA VAL A 344 -18.04 2.40 1.84
C VAL A 344 -18.56 2.01 3.23
N LEU A 345 -19.73 1.40 3.29
CA LEU A 345 -20.41 1.02 4.54
C LEU A 345 -19.90 -0.33 5.07
N ARG A 346 -19.93 -0.52 6.40
CA ARG A 346 -19.57 -1.80 7.04
C ARG A 346 -20.40 -2.98 6.54
N ALA A 347 -21.67 -2.75 6.17
CA ALA A 347 -22.55 -3.76 5.61
C ALA A 347 -22.02 -4.43 4.32
N THR A 348 -21.06 -3.83 3.61
CA THR A 348 -20.47 -4.46 2.42
C THR A 348 -19.39 -5.48 2.76
N ILE A 349 -18.90 -5.53 4.01
CA ILE A 349 -17.85 -6.45 4.43
C ILE A 349 -18.47 -7.82 4.77
N PRO A 350 -18.08 -8.91 4.07
CA PRO A 350 -18.62 -10.23 4.31
C PRO A 350 -18.38 -10.71 5.74
N GLY A 351 -19.45 -11.15 6.40
CA GLY A 351 -19.39 -11.68 7.76
C GLY A 351 -19.24 -10.63 8.86
N LEU A 352 -19.17 -9.34 8.52
CA LEU A 352 -19.16 -8.27 9.51
C LEU A 352 -20.57 -8.04 10.04
N ASP A 353 -20.73 -8.26 11.34
CA ASP A 353 -21.94 -7.97 12.09
C ASP A 353 -21.56 -7.41 13.46
N LEU A 354 -22.51 -6.77 14.15
CA LEU A 354 -22.38 -6.37 15.54
C LEU A 354 -23.29 -7.23 16.42
N SER A 355 -22.67 -8.05 17.25
CA SER A 355 -23.37 -8.95 18.19
C SER A 355 -23.13 -8.53 19.64
N PHE A 356 -24.05 -8.91 20.54
CA PHE A 356 -24.00 -8.55 21.96
C PHE A 356 -24.19 -9.80 22.80
N ASN A 357 -23.31 -10.04 23.76
CA ASN A 357 -23.40 -11.17 24.70
C ASN A 357 -23.76 -10.66 26.11
N ASN A 358 -24.94 -10.05 26.23
CA ASN A 358 -25.42 -9.40 27.46
C ASN A 358 -24.35 -8.52 28.16
N PRO A 359 -23.69 -7.60 27.44
CA PRO A 359 -22.59 -6.80 27.99
C PRO A 359 -23.02 -5.97 29.22
N PRO A 360 -22.10 -5.72 30.16
CA PRO A 360 -22.35 -4.80 31.26
C PRO A 360 -22.58 -3.39 30.72
N VAL A 361 -23.45 -2.63 31.41
CA VAL A 361 -23.79 -1.26 31.07
C VAL A 361 -23.16 -0.33 32.10
N ARG A 362 -22.50 0.74 31.65
CA ARG A 362 -21.81 1.70 32.51
C ARG A 362 -22.11 3.13 32.08
N TYR A 363 -22.27 4.04 33.04
CA TYR A 363 -22.38 5.47 32.75
C TYR A 363 -20.99 6.11 32.78
N ASP A 364 -20.67 6.95 31.80
CA ASP A 364 -19.47 7.77 31.75
C ASP A 364 -19.84 9.24 31.98
N PHE A 365 -19.49 9.75 33.17
CA PHE A 365 -19.78 11.12 33.58
C PHE A 365 -19.07 12.18 32.76
N SER A 366 -17.87 11.87 32.26
CA SER A 366 -17.07 12.86 31.53
C SER A 366 -17.66 13.17 30.15
N ARG A 367 -18.41 12.21 29.60
CA ARG A 367 -18.98 12.28 28.25
C ARG A 367 -20.51 12.32 28.23
N ASP A 368 -21.17 12.21 29.39
CA ASP A 368 -22.62 12.11 29.52
C ASP A 368 -23.24 11.06 28.58
N ILE A 369 -22.67 9.86 28.60
CA ILE A 369 -23.11 8.71 27.80
C ILE A 369 -23.26 7.45 28.65
N VAL A 370 -24.16 6.57 28.23
CA VAL A 370 -24.22 5.19 28.73
C VAL A 370 -23.53 4.26 27.73
N MET A 371 -22.52 3.52 28.18
CA MET A 371 -21.69 2.63 27.40
C MET A 371 -22.03 1.15 27.60
N PHE A 372 -21.81 0.37 26.55
CA PHE A 372 -21.88 -1.08 26.51
C PHE A 372 -21.00 -1.62 25.38
N GLU A 373 -20.61 -2.89 25.43
CA GLU A 373 -19.67 -3.47 24.47
C GLU A 373 -20.34 -4.45 23.52
N GLY A 374 -20.13 -4.27 22.22
CA GLY A 374 -20.48 -5.26 21.20
C GLY A 374 -19.24 -6.02 20.71
N ASN A 375 -19.47 -7.07 19.93
CA ASN A 375 -18.43 -7.81 19.23
C ASN A 375 -18.65 -7.73 17.72
N GLY A 376 -17.64 -7.23 16.99
CA GLY A 376 -17.58 -7.17 15.54
C GLY A 376 -16.40 -7.93 14.97
N MET A 377 -16.66 -9.11 14.41
CA MET A 377 -15.62 -10.04 13.91
C MET A 377 -14.49 -10.28 14.93
N GLY A 378 -14.85 -10.61 16.18
CA GLY A 378 -13.88 -10.90 17.24
C GLY A 378 -13.27 -9.66 17.92
N ASN A 379 -13.55 -8.45 17.42
CA ASN A 379 -13.07 -7.20 18.02
C ASN A 379 -14.15 -6.57 18.91
N VAL A 380 -13.73 -5.95 20.01
CA VAL A 380 -14.62 -5.16 20.84
C VAL A 380 -15.04 -3.91 20.08
N VAL A 381 -16.35 -3.63 20.06
CA VAL A 381 -16.93 -2.40 19.51
C VAL A 381 -17.54 -1.61 20.66
N HIS A 382 -17.01 -0.41 20.91
CA HIS A 382 -17.48 0.44 21.98
C HIS A 382 -18.79 1.14 21.58
N CYS A 383 -19.89 0.69 22.16
CA CYS A 383 -21.21 1.24 21.89
C CYS A 383 -21.61 2.21 23.01
N ALA A 384 -22.28 3.28 22.63
CA ALA A 384 -22.79 4.26 23.57
C ALA A 384 -24.11 4.86 23.11
N ILE A 385 -24.90 5.32 24.06
CA ILE A 385 -26.07 6.16 23.83
C ILE A 385 -25.95 7.43 24.67
N SER A 386 -26.15 8.58 24.04
CA SER A 386 -26.06 9.88 24.72
C SER A 386 -27.14 10.05 25.77
N ARG A 387 -26.86 10.85 26.81
CA ARG A 387 -27.85 11.24 27.81
C ARG A 387 -29.10 11.86 27.17
N GLU A 388 -28.93 12.80 26.25
CA GLU A 388 -30.04 13.47 25.55
C GLU A 388 -30.95 12.47 24.85
N ALA A 389 -30.36 11.50 24.13
CA ALA A 389 -31.13 10.43 23.49
C ALA A 389 -31.95 9.61 24.49
N LEU A 390 -31.41 9.34 25.69
CA LEU A 390 -32.13 8.63 26.75
C LEU A 390 -33.28 9.47 27.32
N ASP A 391 -33.01 10.74 27.61
CA ASP A 391 -33.97 11.66 28.21
C ASP A 391 -35.16 11.86 27.25
N ASP A 392 -34.89 12.09 25.96
CA ASP A 392 -35.90 12.37 24.92
C ASP A 392 -36.73 11.14 24.51
N HIS A 393 -36.12 9.96 24.44
CA HIS A 393 -36.72 8.80 23.77
C HIS A 393 -36.90 7.55 24.65
N PHE A 394 -36.32 7.54 25.85
CA PHE A 394 -36.35 6.40 26.76
C PHE A 394 -36.83 6.75 28.18
N GLY A 395 -37.41 7.95 28.35
CA GLY A 395 -38.13 8.35 29.56
C GLY A 395 -37.22 8.51 30.79
N THR A 396 -36.00 8.99 30.57
CA THR A 396 -35.03 9.23 31.65
C THR A 396 -34.88 10.70 32.03
N ASP A 397 -35.72 11.58 31.46
CA ASP A 397 -35.73 12.98 31.85
C ASP A 397 -35.91 13.14 33.37
N GLY A 398 -35.09 13.99 33.97
CA GLY A 398 -35.02 14.16 35.43
C GLY A 398 -34.47 12.98 36.25
N GLN A 399 -34.10 11.85 35.63
CA GLN A 399 -33.53 10.71 36.38
C GLN A 399 -32.05 10.90 36.73
N ASP A 400 -31.56 10.10 37.67
CA ASP A 400 -30.14 10.02 38.02
C ASP A 400 -29.38 9.00 37.16
N GLN A 401 -28.12 8.72 37.51
CA GLN A 401 -27.29 7.75 36.81
C GLN A 401 -27.91 6.34 36.80
N LYS A 402 -28.46 5.92 37.95
CA LYS A 402 -28.97 4.57 38.14
C LYS A 402 -30.24 4.38 37.31
N GLY A 403 -31.14 5.37 37.30
CA GLY A 403 -32.33 5.37 36.47
C GLY A 403 -32.02 5.28 34.97
N ARG A 404 -30.98 5.97 34.49
CA ARG A 404 -30.52 5.87 33.10
C ARG A 404 -29.99 4.47 32.75
N ILE A 405 -29.19 3.87 33.61
CA ILE A 405 -28.71 2.49 33.43
C ILE A 405 -29.88 1.51 33.41
N GLU A 406 -30.82 1.63 34.36
CA GLU A 406 -32.03 0.80 34.43
C GLU A 406 -32.89 0.94 33.16
N SER A 407 -33.03 2.16 32.63
CA SER A 407 -33.76 2.37 31.37
C SER A 407 -33.07 1.72 30.17
N VAL A 408 -31.73 1.76 30.10
CA VAL A 408 -30.97 1.04 29.05
C VAL A 408 -31.17 -0.47 29.19
N LEU A 409 -31.13 -1.02 30.41
CA LEU A 409 -31.38 -2.45 30.65
C LEU A 409 -32.81 -2.85 30.27
N LYS A 410 -33.81 -2.02 30.60
CA LYS A 410 -35.22 -2.23 30.24
C LYS A 410 -35.45 -2.20 28.73
N ASN A 411 -34.72 -1.34 28.01
CA ASN A 411 -34.84 -1.16 26.56
C ASN A 411 -33.72 -1.84 25.76
N ARG A 412 -32.99 -2.77 26.39
CA ARG A 412 -31.73 -3.33 25.90
C ARG A 412 -31.79 -3.81 24.46
N SER A 413 -32.74 -4.69 24.13
CA SER A 413 -32.87 -5.26 22.78
C SER A 413 -33.13 -4.20 21.71
N LYS A 414 -33.83 -3.11 22.05
CA LYS A 414 -34.10 -2.00 21.13
C LYS A 414 -32.84 -1.17 20.90
N ILE A 415 -32.11 -0.84 21.96
CA ILE A 415 -30.87 -0.05 21.88
C ILE A 415 -29.75 -0.83 21.18
N GLU A 416 -29.60 -2.12 21.47
CA GLU A 416 -28.65 -3.01 20.80
C GLU A 416 -28.96 -3.13 19.30
N LEU A 417 -30.24 -3.26 18.92
CA LEU A 417 -30.65 -3.27 17.52
C LEU A 417 -30.36 -1.93 16.81
N MET A 418 -30.58 -0.80 17.49
CA MET A 418 -30.21 0.52 16.98
C MET A 418 -28.70 0.64 16.77
N ALA A 419 -27.89 0.19 17.74
CA ALA A 419 -26.43 0.21 17.65
C ALA A 419 -25.93 -0.65 16.49
N ARG A 420 -26.45 -1.87 16.33
CA ARG A 420 -26.14 -2.76 15.20
C ARG A 420 -26.52 -2.15 13.86
N THR A 421 -27.70 -1.54 13.77
CA THR A 421 -28.16 -0.89 12.54
C THR A 421 -27.23 0.27 12.18
N LYS A 422 -26.99 1.18 13.14
CA LYS A 422 -26.06 2.32 12.94
C LYS A 422 -24.67 1.85 12.54
N TYR A 423 -24.12 0.83 13.21
CA TYR A 423 -22.81 0.28 12.91
C TYR A 423 -22.65 -0.16 11.46
N LEU A 424 -23.67 -0.82 10.91
CA LEU A 424 -23.63 -1.44 9.58
C LEU A 424 -24.00 -0.50 8.45
N SER A 425 -25.04 0.33 8.62
CA SER A 425 -25.66 1.10 7.53
C SER A 425 -25.24 2.56 7.48
N TRP A 426 -24.46 3.07 8.46
CA TRP A 426 -24.03 4.47 8.49
C TRP A 426 -22.55 4.59 8.13
N PRO A 427 -22.12 5.76 7.60
CA PRO A 427 -20.71 6.06 7.45
C PRO A 427 -19.97 5.88 8.78
N VAL A 428 -18.73 5.41 8.70
CA VAL A 428 -17.87 5.28 9.87
C VAL A 428 -17.59 6.68 10.43
N GLU A 429 -18.14 6.99 11.60
CA GLU A 429 -17.80 8.20 12.36
C GLU A 429 -16.43 7.98 13.04
N GLU A 430 -16.37 6.96 13.91
CA GLU A 430 -15.19 6.56 14.67
C GLU A 430 -14.86 5.07 14.46
N PRO A 431 -13.58 4.69 14.31
CA PRO A 431 -13.17 3.30 14.21
C PRO A 431 -13.53 2.50 15.47
N GLY A 432 -14.15 1.33 15.29
CA GLY A 432 -14.49 0.43 16.40
C GLY A 432 -15.50 0.99 17.41
N ALA A 433 -16.25 2.05 17.07
CA ALA A 433 -17.19 2.68 17.98
C ALA A 433 -18.54 3.02 17.32
N VAL A 434 -19.58 3.10 18.14
CA VAL A 434 -20.93 3.53 17.77
C VAL A 434 -21.49 4.42 18.87
N LEU A 435 -21.87 5.64 18.54
CA LEU A 435 -22.59 6.54 19.44
C LEU A 435 -23.98 6.81 18.89
N ILE A 436 -25.03 6.47 19.64
CA ILE A 436 -26.42 6.81 19.34
C ILE A 436 -26.74 8.17 19.96
N LYS A 437 -26.99 9.16 19.09
CA LYS A 437 -27.40 10.52 19.46
C LYS A 437 -28.91 10.68 19.28
N THR A 438 -29.49 11.71 19.91
CA THR A 438 -30.95 11.97 19.82
C THR A 438 -31.40 12.11 18.36
N ALA A 439 -30.62 12.84 17.54
CA ALA A 439 -30.88 13.04 16.11
C ALA A 439 -30.88 11.75 15.27
N ASP A 440 -30.26 10.66 15.75
CA ASP A 440 -30.18 9.41 15.00
C ASP A 440 -31.47 8.58 15.12
N ILE A 441 -32.16 8.69 16.26
CA ILE A 441 -33.25 7.79 16.66
C ILE A 441 -34.42 7.79 15.66
N PRO A 442 -34.91 8.92 15.13
CA PRO A 442 -36.00 8.90 14.16
C PRO A 442 -35.68 8.07 12.91
N LYS A 443 -34.44 8.15 12.41
CA LYS A 443 -33.99 7.38 11.24
C LYS A 443 -33.78 5.90 11.60
N LEU A 444 -33.14 5.63 12.74
CA LEU A 444 -32.92 4.26 13.21
C LEU A 444 -34.23 3.51 13.47
N LEU A 445 -35.26 4.17 13.99
CA LEU A 445 -36.58 3.57 14.19
C LEU A 445 -37.26 3.17 12.86
N LYS A 446 -37.09 3.99 11.81
CA LYS A 446 -37.60 3.66 10.48
C LYS A 446 -36.87 2.45 9.89
N GLU A 447 -35.53 2.47 9.92
CA GLU A 447 -34.69 1.41 9.35
C GLU A 447 -34.86 0.05 10.07
N THR A 448 -34.99 0.07 11.39
CA THR A 448 -35.23 -1.14 12.20
C THR A 448 -36.64 -1.72 11.99
N SER A 449 -37.62 -0.88 11.69
CA SER A 449 -38.98 -1.33 11.36
C SER A 449 -39.04 -1.99 9.98
N THR A 450 -38.33 -1.44 8.98
CA THR A 450 -38.22 -2.05 7.64
C THR A 450 -37.44 -3.35 7.65
N ALA A 451 -36.39 -3.48 8.46
CA ALA A 451 -35.59 -4.71 8.56
C ALA A 451 -36.38 -5.90 9.17
N LYS A 452 -37.32 -5.63 10.08
CA LYS A 452 -38.21 -6.67 10.64
C LYS A 452 -39.18 -7.25 9.60
N LEU A 453 -39.55 -6.47 8.58
CA LEU A 453 -40.47 -6.89 7.51
C LEU A 453 -39.80 -7.76 6.42
N SER A 454 -38.45 -7.82 6.37
CA SER A 454 -37.70 -8.51 5.31
C SER A 454 -37.09 -9.88 5.71
N THR A 455 -37.39 -10.40 6.91
CA THR A 455 -36.89 -11.73 7.33
C THR A 455 -37.77 -12.84 6.74
N PRO A 456 -37.26 -13.85 6.01
CA PRO A 456 -38.08 -14.98 5.58
C PRO A 456 -38.47 -15.82 6.79
N ALA A 457 -39.77 -16.08 6.95
CA ALA A 457 -40.29 -17.01 7.93
C ALA A 457 -39.57 -18.37 7.81
N SER A 458 -39.00 -18.86 8.91
CA SER A 458 -38.37 -20.17 8.96
C SER A 458 -39.40 -21.24 8.56
N ARG A 459 -39.19 -21.88 7.41
CA ARG A 459 -39.90 -23.10 7.06
C ARG A 459 -39.44 -24.21 8.00
N SER A 460 -40.24 -24.44 9.03
CA SER A 460 -40.33 -25.70 9.75
C SER A 460 -40.51 -26.83 8.73
N THR A 461 -39.46 -27.64 8.52
CA THR A 461 -39.59 -28.96 7.91
C THR A 461 -39.56 -29.99 9.02
N SER A 462 -40.74 -30.33 9.54
CA SER A 462 -40.94 -31.66 10.10
C SER A 462 -40.97 -32.65 8.93
N LYS A 463 -40.02 -33.59 8.90
CA LYS A 463 -40.21 -34.83 8.16
C LYS A 463 -40.12 -35.99 9.12
N ALA A 464 -41.29 -36.59 9.30
CA ALA A 464 -41.54 -37.77 10.05
C ALA A 464 -40.72 -38.96 9.52
N ARG A 465 -40.20 -39.68 10.50
CA ARG A 465 -39.64 -41.02 10.43
C ARG A 465 -40.75 -41.97 9.99
N THR A 466 -40.57 -42.71 8.90
CA THR A 466 -41.33 -43.95 8.70
C THR A 466 -40.49 -44.98 7.96
N LYS A 467 -40.46 -46.17 8.57
CA LYS A 467 -39.82 -47.42 8.15
C LYS A 467 -40.40 -47.93 6.82
N ARG A 468 -39.55 -48.43 5.92
CA ARG A 468 -39.44 -49.86 5.57
C ARG A 468 -38.28 -50.07 4.62
#